data_AF-A0A3A2ZFC2-F1
#
_entry.id   AF-A0A3A2ZFC2-F1
#
_cell.length_a   1.000
_cell.length_b   1.000
_cell.length_c   1.000
_cell.angle_alpha   90.00
_cell.angle_beta   90.00
_cell.angle_gamma   90.00
#
_symmetry.space_group_name_H-M   'P 1'
#
loop_
_entity.id
_entity.type
_entity.pdbx_description
1 polymer ?
#
loop_
_entity_poly.entity_id
_entity_poly.type
_entity_poly.pdbx_seq_one_letter_code
_entity_poly.pdbx_strand_id
1 'polypeptide(L)'
;METSTSCENSLSKTVVDLPIVSGVTDWEYTYAAPAEFIHVAPWWLLLQSPEDWEDDLNQFLRRYTAKLRVFLEALNHCENKLIEQRRLSESQRLAPHMERSMETGLFWVCLAARYSSMFDEIYWTFIDERWYGSFTSLEDRIQRLDKTQQNEIKELVRLKMGKYSGNESSSNDNYPIDQLLEL
;
A
#
# COMPACT_ATOMS: atom_id res chain seq x y z
N MET A 1 10.60 1.17 -31.23
CA MET A 1 9.28 1.80 -31.36
C MET A 1 8.40 1.16 -30.32
N GLU A 2 8.55 1.62 -29.08
CA GLU A 2 7.88 1.07 -27.90
C GLU A 2 6.59 1.86 -27.69
N THR A 3 5.45 1.20 -27.76
CA THR A 3 4.16 1.79 -27.40
C THR A 3 3.91 1.54 -25.92
N SER A 4 4.29 2.50 -25.08
CA SER A 4 3.83 2.58 -23.69
C SER A 4 2.31 2.66 -23.67
N THR A 5 1.67 1.62 -23.16
CA THR A 5 0.23 1.63 -22.86
C THR A 5 0.08 2.22 -21.46
N SER A 6 -0.19 3.53 -21.41
CA SER A 6 -0.55 4.22 -20.17
C SER A 6 -1.97 3.83 -19.78
N CYS A 7 -2.11 3.02 -18.72
CA CYS A 7 -3.40 2.70 -18.13
C CYS A 7 -3.76 3.78 -17.11
N GLU A 8 -4.43 4.84 -17.57
CA GLU A 8 -5.07 5.83 -16.72
C GLU A 8 -6.38 5.27 -16.15
N ASN A 9 -6.32 4.66 -14.96
CA ASN A 9 -7.52 4.30 -14.22
C ASN A 9 -7.70 5.32 -13.07
N SER A 10 -8.47 6.37 -13.30
CA SER A 10 -8.93 7.27 -12.24
C SER A 10 -10.42 7.00 -11.98
N LEU A 11 -10.81 6.81 -10.71
CA LEU A 11 -12.22 6.74 -10.31
C LEU A 11 -12.85 8.13 -10.45
N SER A 12 -13.21 8.49 -11.68
CA SER A 12 -13.82 9.77 -12.01
C SER A 12 -15.34 9.64 -12.08
N LYS A 13 -16.06 10.63 -11.53
CA LYS A 13 -17.47 10.83 -11.86
C LYS A 13 -17.54 11.60 -13.17
N THR A 14 -17.99 10.93 -14.22
CA THR A 14 -18.28 11.58 -15.50
C THR A 14 -19.71 12.12 -15.48
N VAL A 15 -19.87 13.43 -15.69
CA VAL A 15 -21.17 14.00 -16.07
C VAL A 15 -21.34 13.71 -17.56
N VAL A 16 -22.25 12.81 -17.90
CA VAL A 16 -22.52 12.41 -19.29
C VAL A 16 -23.77 13.14 -19.78
N ASP A 17 -23.57 14.20 -20.54
CA ASP A 17 -24.53 14.67 -21.54
C ASP A 17 -24.01 14.19 -22.92
N LEU A 18 -24.84 13.49 -23.68
CA LEU A 18 -24.55 12.83 -24.99
C LEU A 18 -23.64 13.64 -25.95
N PRO A 19 -22.90 13.03 -26.91
CA PRO A 19 -21.95 11.91 -26.82
C PRO A 19 -20.52 12.40 -26.51
N ILE A 20 -20.36 13.63 -26.03
CA ILE A 20 -19.07 14.28 -25.83
C ILE A 20 -18.84 14.36 -24.32
N VAL A 21 -17.78 13.73 -23.83
CA VAL A 21 -17.32 13.94 -22.45
C VAL A 21 -16.94 15.41 -22.30
N SER A 22 -17.83 16.20 -21.70
CA SER A 22 -17.70 17.67 -21.65
C SER A 22 -16.76 18.15 -20.53
N GLY A 23 -16.40 17.26 -19.62
CA GLY A 23 -15.40 17.52 -18.59
C GLY A 23 -15.34 16.39 -17.57
N VAL A 24 -14.13 16.12 -17.07
CA VAL A 24 -13.93 15.30 -15.89
C VAL A 24 -13.86 16.25 -14.70
N THR A 25 -14.85 16.18 -13.81
CA THR A 25 -14.87 16.92 -12.54
C THR A 25 -14.44 15.98 -11.40
N ASP A 26 -14.15 16.49 -10.20
CA ASP A 26 -13.49 15.76 -9.08
C ASP A 26 -11.98 15.47 -9.24
N TRP A 27 -11.20 16.33 -9.90
CA TRP A 27 -9.73 16.21 -9.91
C TRP A 27 -9.07 16.50 -8.56
N GLU A 28 -9.80 17.09 -7.61
CA GLU A 28 -9.29 17.37 -6.26
C GLU A 28 -8.90 16.10 -5.47
N TYR A 29 -9.30 14.91 -5.95
CA TYR A 29 -8.89 13.61 -5.39
C TYR A 29 -8.15 12.71 -6.39
N THR A 30 -7.77 13.24 -7.57
CA THR A 30 -6.99 12.49 -8.56
C THR A 30 -5.51 12.61 -8.22
N TYR A 31 -4.94 11.56 -7.65
CA TYR A 31 -3.50 11.45 -7.44
C TYR A 31 -2.91 10.44 -8.42
N ALA A 32 -1.70 10.72 -8.92
CA ALA A 32 -0.95 9.75 -9.70
C ALA A 32 -0.40 8.68 -8.74
N ALA A 33 -0.81 7.43 -8.95
CA ALA A 33 -0.40 6.30 -8.13
C ALA A 33 -0.02 5.11 -9.02
N PRO A 34 0.78 4.16 -8.50
CA PRO A 34 0.91 2.85 -9.13
C PRO A 34 -0.48 2.23 -9.36
N ALA A 35 -0.70 1.66 -10.56
CA ALA A 35 -1.99 1.07 -10.93
C ALA A 35 -2.43 -0.03 -9.97
N GLU A 36 -1.47 -0.69 -9.30
CA GLU A 36 -1.67 -1.68 -8.26
C GLU A 36 -2.59 -1.15 -7.15
N PHE A 37 -2.58 0.14 -6.82
CA PHE A 37 -3.40 0.69 -5.74
C PHE A 37 -4.90 0.56 -5.99
N ILE A 38 -5.32 0.41 -7.24
CA ILE A 38 -6.72 0.20 -7.64
C ILE A 38 -7.05 -1.29 -7.75
N HIS A 39 -6.05 -2.11 -8.05
CA HIS A 39 -6.20 -3.56 -8.19
C HIS A 39 -6.17 -4.28 -6.84
N VAL A 40 -5.75 -3.64 -5.75
CA VAL A 40 -5.77 -4.22 -4.40
C VAL A 40 -7.11 -4.02 -3.70
N ALA A 41 -7.42 -4.94 -2.78
CA ALA A 41 -8.60 -4.83 -1.94
C ALA A 41 -8.63 -3.49 -1.17
N PRO A 42 -9.81 -2.85 -1.04
CA PRO A 42 -9.92 -1.55 -0.39
C PRO A 42 -9.77 -1.67 1.13
N TRP A 43 -8.74 -1.03 1.70
CA TRP A 43 -8.48 -1.09 3.15
C TRP A 43 -9.62 -0.50 4.01
N TRP A 44 -10.40 0.43 3.46
CA TRP A 44 -11.42 1.21 4.18
C TRP A 44 -12.75 0.48 4.42
N LEU A 45 -12.88 -0.81 4.10
CA LEU A 45 -14.15 -1.55 4.24
C LEU A 45 -14.71 -1.61 5.67
N LEU A 46 -13.87 -1.43 6.69
CA LEU A 46 -14.30 -1.35 8.08
C LEU A 46 -14.64 0.08 8.54
N LEU A 47 -14.44 1.08 7.69
CA LEU A 47 -14.61 2.51 8.01
C LEU A 47 -13.77 2.94 9.22
N GLN A 48 -12.61 2.31 9.39
CA GLN A 48 -11.62 2.60 10.43
C GLN A 48 -10.28 2.93 9.77
N SER A 49 -9.60 3.97 10.25
CA SER A 49 -8.24 4.26 9.82
C SER A 49 -7.33 3.08 10.18
N PRO A 50 -6.29 2.78 9.38
CA PRO A 50 -5.31 1.76 9.76
C PRO A 50 -4.68 2.01 11.14
N GLU A 51 -4.53 3.27 11.53
CA GLU A 51 -4.05 3.69 12.86
C GLU A 51 -5.00 3.32 14.02
N ASP A 52 -6.27 3.06 13.73
CA ASP A 52 -7.30 2.68 14.71
C ASP A 52 -7.56 1.16 14.73
N TRP A 53 -6.77 0.36 14.03
CA TRP A 53 -6.90 -1.10 14.02
C TRP A 53 -6.39 -1.69 15.33
N GLU A 54 -6.73 -2.95 15.58
CA GLU A 54 -6.18 -3.68 16.72
C GLU A 54 -4.68 -3.92 16.56
N ASP A 55 -3.93 -3.88 17.68
CA ASP A 55 -2.50 -4.24 17.77
C ASP A 55 -2.16 -5.66 17.26
N ASP A 56 -3.18 -6.49 17.01
CA ASP A 56 -3.02 -7.77 16.32
C ASP A 56 -3.76 -7.69 14.99
N LEU A 57 -3.02 -7.46 13.91
CA LEU A 57 -3.58 -7.38 12.57
C LEU A 57 -4.34 -8.64 12.13
N ASN A 58 -4.15 -9.79 12.79
CA ASN A 58 -4.96 -10.98 12.52
C ASN A 58 -6.39 -10.84 13.04
N GLN A 59 -6.63 -10.07 14.11
CA GLN A 59 -7.96 -9.73 14.58
C GLN A 59 -8.68 -8.82 13.57
N PHE A 60 -8.00 -7.77 13.11
CA PHE A 60 -8.48 -6.93 12.01
C PHE A 60 -8.83 -7.78 10.79
N LEU A 61 -7.92 -8.66 10.36
CA LEU A 61 -8.09 -9.49 9.16
C LEU A 61 -9.35 -10.35 9.25
N ARG A 62 -9.65 -10.95 10.41
CA ARG A 62 -10.90 -11.74 10.60
C ARG A 62 -12.16 -10.92 10.35
N ARG A 63 -12.22 -9.68 10.85
CA ARG A 63 -13.36 -8.77 10.62
C ARG A 63 -13.41 -8.30 9.17
N TYR A 64 -12.26 -7.94 8.63
CA TYR A 64 -12.09 -7.43 7.27
C TYR A 64 -12.50 -8.46 6.21
N THR A 65 -12.06 -9.72 6.33
CA THR A 65 -12.36 -10.79 5.37
C THR A 65 -13.86 -10.98 5.15
N ALA A 66 -14.66 -10.89 6.23
CA ALA A 66 -16.11 -10.99 6.11
C ALA A 66 -16.71 -9.85 5.28
N LYS A 67 -16.22 -8.62 5.44
CA LYS A 67 -16.66 -7.45 4.66
C LYS A 67 -16.14 -7.49 3.24
N LEU A 68 -14.89 -7.91 3.04
CA LEU A 68 -14.29 -8.09 1.73
C LEU A 68 -15.10 -9.06 0.88
N ARG A 69 -15.54 -10.20 1.44
CA ARG A 69 -16.37 -11.17 0.70
C ARG A 69 -17.67 -10.54 0.18
N VAL A 70 -18.38 -9.80 1.05
CA VAL A 70 -19.62 -9.11 0.67
C VAL A 70 -19.36 -8.05 -0.41
N PHE A 71 -18.26 -7.29 -0.27
CA PHE A 71 -17.85 -6.30 -1.24
C PHE A 71 -17.53 -6.94 -2.61
N LEU A 72 -16.75 -8.02 -2.64
CA LEU A 72 -16.40 -8.74 -3.87
C LEU A 72 -17.62 -9.35 -4.56
N GLU A 73 -18.59 -9.86 -3.79
CA GLU A 73 -19.85 -10.37 -4.34
C GLU A 73 -20.66 -9.24 -5.01
N ALA A 74 -20.81 -8.10 -4.33
CA ALA A 74 -21.48 -6.93 -4.87
C ALA A 74 -20.75 -6.35 -6.10
N LEU A 75 -19.42 -6.27 -6.05
CA LEU A 75 -18.58 -5.78 -7.14
C LEU A 75 -18.71 -6.68 -8.37
N ASN A 76 -18.58 -8.00 -8.21
CA ASN A 76 -18.78 -8.96 -9.30
C ASN A 76 -20.15 -8.82 -9.96
N HIS A 77 -21.22 -8.64 -9.16
CA HIS A 77 -22.57 -8.43 -9.69
C HIS A 77 -22.69 -7.15 -10.52
N CYS A 78 -22.09 -6.06 -10.04
CA CYS A 78 -22.04 -4.80 -10.78
C CYS A 78 -21.22 -4.91 -12.06
N GLU A 79 -20.04 -5.54 -12.00
CA GLU A 79 -19.18 -5.78 -13.16
C GLU A 79 -19.89 -6.63 -14.22
N ASN A 80 -20.58 -7.71 -13.82
CA ASN A 80 -21.37 -8.55 -14.72
C ASN A 80 -22.42 -7.72 -15.48
N LYS A 81 -23.19 -6.88 -14.78
CA LYS A 81 -24.17 -5.99 -15.41
C LYS A 81 -23.54 -5.01 -16.40
N LEU A 82 -22.37 -4.46 -16.07
CA LEU A 82 -21.66 -3.52 -16.96
C LEU A 82 -21.11 -4.23 -18.20
N ILE A 83 -20.66 -5.48 -18.06
CA ILE A 83 -20.20 -6.31 -19.16
C ILE A 83 -21.35 -6.69 -20.08
N GLU A 84 -22.51 -7.09 -19.53
CA GLU A 84 -23.75 -7.32 -20.30
C GLU A 84 -24.16 -6.08 -21.11
N GLN A 85 -23.98 -4.90 -20.53
CA GLN A 85 -24.24 -3.61 -21.19
C GLN A 85 -23.12 -3.17 -22.16
N ARG A 86 -22.05 -3.95 -22.32
CA ARG A 86 -20.85 -3.63 -23.12
C ARG A 86 -20.16 -2.32 -22.71
N ARG A 87 -20.26 -1.96 -21.43
CA ARG A 87 -19.62 -0.77 -20.84
C ARG A 87 -18.30 -1.07 -20.14
N LEU A 88 -18.02 -2.35 -19.89
CA LEU A 88 -16.81 -2.87 -19.25
C LEU A 88 -16.37 -4.11 -20.03
N SER A 89 -15.07 -4.30 -20.23
CA SER A 89 -14.53 -5.56 -20.76
C SER A 89 -14.17 -6.54 -19.64
N GLU A 90 -14.12 -7.83 -19.96
CA GLU A 90 -13.68 -8.88 -19.03
C GLU A 90 -12.27 -8.63 -18.47
N SER A 91 -11.37 -8.01 -19.25
CA SER A 91 -10.02 -7.65 -18.81
C SER A 91 -9.96 -6.48 -17.83
N GLN A 92 -11.06 -5.75 -17.64
CA GLN A 92 -11.15 -4.60 -16.73
C GLN A 92 -11.81 -4.96 -15.38
N ARG A 93 -12.16 -6.23 -15.14
CA ARG A 93 -12.71 -6.67 -13.85
C ARG A 93 -11.70 -6.45 -12.73
N LEU A 94 -12.12 -5.80 -11.66
CA LEU A 94 -11.30 -5.55 -10.48
C LEU A 94 -11.49 -6.62 -9.41
N ALA A 95 -12.69 -7.21 -9.29
CA ALA A 95 -12.96 -8.18 -8.22
C ALA A 95 -11.94 -9.34 -8.15
N PRO A 96 -11.54 -9.99 -9.27
CA PRO A 96 -10.53 -11.05 -9.22
C PRO A 96 -9.14 -10.56 -8.82
N HIS A 97 -8.77 -9.32 -9.19
CA HIS A 97 -7.50 -8.72 -8.80
C HIS A 97 -7.47 -8.39 -7.31
N MET A 98 -8.57 -7.84 -6.78
CA MET A 98 -8.70 -7.50 -5.37
C MET A 98 -8.66 -8.74 -4.48
N GLU A 99 -9.33 -9.82 -4.88
CA GLU A 99 -9.26 -11.11 -4.19
C GLU A 99 -7.81 -11.65 -4.18
N ARG A 100 -7.19 -11.73 -5.37
CA ARG A 100 -5.80 -12.19 -5.53
C ARG A 100 -4.80 -11.34 -4.75
N SER A 101 -5.05 -10.05 -4.58
CA SER A 101 -4.15 -9.16 -3.85
C SER A 101 -3.98 -9.55 -2.38
N MET A 102 -5.00 -10.17 -1.78
CA MET A 102 -4.92 -10.70 -0.42
C MET A 102 -4.04 -11.96 -0.38
N GLU A 103 -4.19 -12.83 -1.38
CA GLU A 103 -3.45 -14.10 -1.47
C GLU A 103 -1.96 -13.86 -1.72
N THR A 104 -1.63 -12.94 -2.64
CA THR A 104 -0.25 -12.63 -3.02
C THR A 104 0.47 -11.76 -2.00
N GLY A 105 -0.27 -11.10 -1.10
CA GLY A 105 0.26 -10.12 -0.17
C GLY A 105 0.45 -8.72 -0.78
N LEU A 106 0.06 -8.51 -2.03
CA LEU A 106 0.11 -7.18 -2.67
C LEU A 106 -0.72 -6.15 -1.91
N PHE A 107 -1.84 -6.55 -1.33
CA PHE A 107 -2.63 -5.70 -0.42
C PHE A 107 -1.77 -5.10 0.69
N TRP A 108 -0.97 -5.92 1.36
CA TRP A 108 -0.12 -5.52 2.48
C TRP A 108 1.04 -4.63 2.03
N VAL A 109 1.66 -4.94 0.90
CA VAL A 109 2.70 -4.09 0.31
C VAL A 109 2.16 -2.69 0.00
N CYS A 110 1.00 -2.62 -0.68
CA CYS A 110 0.37 -1.34 -0.99
C CYS A 110 -0.11 -0.61 0.26
N LEU A 111 -0.54 -1.32 1.30
CA LEU A 111 -0.95 -0.71 2.56
C LEU A 111 0.24 -0.09 3.31
N ALA A 112 1.33 -0.86 3.47
CA ALA A 112 2.56 -0.38 4.10
C ALA A 112 3.20 0.80 3.34
N ALA A 113 3.09 0.81 2.01
CA ALA A 113 3.53 1.94 1.19
C ALA A 113 2.72 3.23 1.39
N ARG A 114 1.44 3.12 1.79
CA ARG A 114 0.57 4.28 2.06
C ARG A 114 0.63 4.75 3.50
N TYR A 115 0.82 3.83 4.44
CA TYR A 115 0.77 4.10 5.88
C TYR A 115 2.09 3.70 6.53
N SER A 116 3.04 4.65 6.54
CA SER A 116 4.37 4.45 7.10
C SER A 116 4.35 4.12 8.60
N SER A 117 3.34 4.62 9.33
CA SER A 117 3.13 4.35 10.76
C SER A 117 2.93 2.87 11.08
N MET A 118 2.38 2.10 10.14
CA MET A 118 2.12 0.66 10.30
C MET A 118 3.14 -0.22 9.58
N PHE A 119 4.15 0.39 8.96
CA PHE A 119 5.11 -0.33 8.12
C PHE A 119 5.74 -1.51 8.86
N ASP A 120 6.25 -1.28 10.08
CA ASP A 120 6.96 -2.30 10.84
C ASP A 120 6.05 -3.51 11.15
N GLU A 121 4.85 -3.25 11.65
CA GLU A 121 3.90 -4.30 12.02
C GLU A 121 3.44 -5.10 10.80
N ILE A 122 3.10 -4.43 9.70
CA ILE A 122 2.72 -5.08 8.44
C ILE A 122 3.89 -5.88 7.86
N TYR A 123 5.09 -5.32 7.89
CA TYR A 123 6.28 -5.94 7.33
C TYR A 123 6.56 -7.27 8.03
N TRP A 124 6.67 -7.26 9.36
CA TRP A 124 6.98 -8.48 10.11
C TRP A 124 5.83 -9.49 10.09
N THR A 125 4.57 -9.04 10.06
CA THR A 125 3.41 -9.94 10.14
C THR A 125 3.08 -10.62 8.80
N PHE A 126 3.14 -9.88 7.68
CA PHE A 126 2.59 -10.38 6.41
C PHE A 126 3.59 -10.40 5.24
N ILE A 127 4.70 -9.67 5.34
CA ILE A 127 5.64 -9.50 4.25
C ILE A 127 6.88 -10.36 4.47
N ASP A 128 7.65 -10.15 5.53
CA ASP A 128 8.97 -10.76 5.72
C ASP A 128 8.97 -12.28 5.49
N GLU A 129 8.08 -13.02 6.16
CA GLU A 129 8.04 -14.48 6.04
C GLU A 129 7.69 -14.96 4.62
N ARG A 130 6.87 -14.22 3.88
CA ARG A 130 6.44 -14.59 2.52
C ARG A 130 7.60 -14.56 1.52
N TRP A 131 8.48 -13.57 1.65
CA TRP A 131 9.59 -13.38 0.70
C TRP A 131 10.91 -13.98 1.18
N TYR A 132 11.12 -14.07 2.50
CA TYR A 132 12.39 -14.51 3.09
C TYR A 132 12.28 -15.83 3.87
N GLY A 133 11.09 -16.42 3.99
CA GLY A 133 10.82 -17.62 4.77
C GLY A 133 10.75 -17.33 6.27
N SER A 134 10.62 -18.34 7.12
CA SER A 134 10.46 -18.11 8.56
C SER A 134 11.58 -17.26 9.17
N PHE A 135 11.19 -16.34 10.06
CA PHE A 135 12.11 -15.45 10.74
C PHE A 135 12.87 -16.20 11.85
N THR A 136 14.19 -16.08 11.85
CA THR A 136 15.08 -16.71 12.84
C THR A 136 15.80 -15.65 13.66
N SER A 137 16.52 -14.75 12.99
CA SER A 137 17.22 -13.63 13.60
C SER A 137 17.38 -12.47 12.60
N LEU A 138 17.65 -11.28 13.13
CA LEU A 138 17.95 -10.12 12.30
C LEU A 138 19.29 -10.30 11.57
N GLU A 139 20.26 -10.96 12.21
CA GLU A 139 21.56 -11.29 11.62
C GLU A 139 21.41 -12.14 10.36
N ASP A 140 20.51 -13.13 10.37
CA ASP A 140 20.25 -13.99 9.21
C ASP A 140 19.61 -13.21 8.06
N ARG A 141 18.78 -12.19 8.35
CA ARG A 141 18.23 -11.28 7.35
C ARG A 141 19.32 -10.37 6.77
N ILE A 142 20.19 -9.81 7.61
CA ILE A 142 21.30 -8.97 7.16
C ILE A 142 22.27 -9.75 6.26
N GLN A 143 22.50 -11.03 6.53
CA GLN A 143 23.37 -11.87 5.69
C GLN A 143 22.84 -12.06 4.25
N ARG A 144 21.54 -11.85 4.01
CA ARG A 144 20.93 -11.93 2.67
C ARG A 144 21.16 -10.69 1.82
N LEU A 145 21.54 -9.57 2.44
CA LEU A 145 21.84 -8.33 1.74
C LEU A 145 23.19 -8.44 1.02
N ASP A 146 23.38 -7.65 -0.02
CA ASP A 146 24.67 -7.60 -0.70
C ASP A 146 25.77 -6.96 0.18
N LYS A 147 27.03 -7.11 -0.21
CA LYS A 147 28.17 -6.62 0.59
C LYS A 147 28.15 -5.09 0.77
N THR A 148 27.63 -4.34 -0.20
CA THR A 148 27.52 -2.89 -0.13
C THR A 148 26.49 -2.51 0.92
N GLN A 149 25.29 -3.08 0.83
CA GLN A 149 24.19 -2.89 1.79
C GLN A 149 24.59 -3.28 3.21
N GLN A 150 25.29 -4.40 3.39
CA GLN A 150 25.79 -4.81 4.70
C GLN A 150 26.78 -3.79 5.30
N ASN A 151 27.65 -3.20 4.48
CA ASN A 151 28.59 -2.19 4.94
C ASN A 151 27.89 -0.88 5.29
N GLU A 152 26.89 -0.47 4.50
CA GLU A 152 26.07 0.72 4.78
C GLU A 152 25.32 0.59 6.11
N ILE A 153 24.71 -0.56 6.38
CA ILE A 153 24.04 -0.82 7.66
C ILE A 153 25.04 -0.78 8.82
N LYS A 154 26.23 -1.39 8.68
CA LYS A 154 27.26 -1.36 9.73
C LYS A 154 27.73 0.06 10.04
N GLU A 155 27.95 0.87 9.00
CA GLU A 155 28.30 2.29 9.19
C GLU A 155 27.18 3.08 9.85
N LEU A 156 25.92 2.85 9.45
CA LEU A 156 24.77 3.48 10.08
C LEU A 156 24.67 3.13 11.58
N VAL A 157 24.82 1.86 11.93
CA VAL A 157 24.82 1.38 13.32
C VAL A 157 25.97 2.02 14.11
N ARG A 158 27.18 2.07 13.54
CA ARG A 158 28.35 2.70 14.16
C ARG A 158 28.10 4.18 14.46
N LEU A 159 27.56 4.92 13.48
CA LEU A 159 27.22 6.34 13.63
C LEU A 159 26.14 6.54 14.71
N LYS A 160 25.10 5.71 14.72
CA LYS A 160 24.01 5.80 15.70
C LYS A 160 24.52 5.51 17.12
N MET A 161 25.26 4.42 17.32
CA MET A 161 25.85 4.06 18.62
C MET A 161 26.83 5.12 19.13
N GLY A 162 27.62 5.74 18.24
CA GLY A 162 28.52 6.83 18.60
C GLY A 162 27.81 8.10 19.08
N LYS A 163 26.63 8.40 18.53
CA LYS A 163 25.79 9.52 19.01
C LYS A 163 25.24 9.27 20.41
N TYR A 164 24.83 8.03 20.72
CA TYR A 164 24.33 7.69 22.06
C TYR A 164 25.41 7.66 23.13
N SER A 165 26.64 7.27 22.79
CA SER A 165 27.76 7.25 23.76
C SER A 165 28.40 8.62 23.99
N GLY A 166 28.22 9.58 23.07
CA GLY A 166 28.76 10.94 23.18
C GLY A 166 27.83 11.98 23.79
N ASN A 167 26.56 11.64 24.07
CA ASN A 167 25.52 12.61 24.40
C ASN A 167 24.84 12.32 25.75
N GLU A 168 25.62 12.32 26.85
CA GLU A 168 25.09 12.56 28.21
C GLU A 168 24.80 14.05 28.47
N SER A 169 24.79 14.92 27.46
CA SER A 169 24.53 16.35 27.62
C SER A 169 23.82 16.93 26.40
N SER A 170 22.50 17.11 26.52
CA SER A 170 21.55 17.71 25.56
C SER A 170 20.93 16.78 24.51
N SER A 171 19.87 16.08 24.94
CA SER A 171 18.78 15.68 24.04
C SER A 171 17.86 16.89 23.90
N ASN A 172 17.80 17.45 22.69
CA ASN A 172 16.72 18.33 22.26
C ASN A 172 16.34 17.89 20.85
N ASP A 173 15.61 16.78 20.76
CA ASP A 173 15.06 16.23 19.52
C ASP A 173 13.82 17.02 19.06
N ASN A 174 13.96 18.33 18.91
CA ASN A 174 12.99 19.16 18.21
C ASN A 174 13.70 19.74 16.98
N TYR A 175 13.62 19.02 15.86
CA TYR A 175 13.85 19.64 14.56
C TYR A 175 12.58 20.43 14.21
N PRO A 176 12.61 21.78 14.21
CA PRO A 176 11.48 22.55 13.73
C PRO A 176 11.23 22.19 12.25
N ILE A 177 9.97 21.93 11.92
CA ILE A 177 9.51 21.51 10.58
C ILE A 177 10.02 22.45 9.47
N ASP A 178 10.28 23.70 9.83
CA ASP A 178 10.81 24.77 9.01
C ASP A 178 12.15 24.41 8.32
N GLN A 179 12.96 23.50 8.87
CA GLN A 179 14.23 23.07 8.28
C GLN A 179 14.11 21.92 7.26
N LEU A 180 12.94 21.30 7.13
CA LEU A 180 12.73 20.17 6.20
C LEU A 180 12.14 20.58 4.84
N LEU A 181 11.78 21.86 4.67
CA LEU A 181 11.10 22.37 3.48
C LEU A 181 11.99 23.23 2.55
N GLU A 182 13.29 23.35 2.82
CA GLU A 182 14.23 23.95 1.87
C GLU A 182 14.95 22.86 1.04
N LEU A 183 14.23 22.30 0.06
CA LEU A 183 14.80 21.63 -1.11
C LEU A 183 14.05 22.06 -2.38
#